data_AF-R7HQF7-F1
#
_entry.id   AF-R7HQF7-F1
#
_cell.length_a   1.000
_cell.length_b   1.000
_cell.length_c   1.000
_cell.angle_alpha   90.00
_cell.angle_beta   90.00
_cell.angle_gamma   90.00
#
_symmetry.space_group_name_H-M   'P 1'
#
loop_
_entity.id
_entity.type
_entity.pdbx_description
1 polymer ?
#
loop_
_entity_poly.entity_id
_entity_poly.type
_entity_poly.pdbx_seq_one_letter_code
_entity_poly.pdbx_strand_id
1 'polypeptide(L)'
;MVGKLGEADDFMKSALTENLSDHEMSVAEYFGEKLPIKYYYRHPRSYARRGIFSTSEPSATIRGVNRPMPKGYQLHPGDPVTTLEGIRPLTSKERSMIQTFPEDFNFEGTKTNMEQMIGNAVPVNLGYFVADAIFRYSGEQRVAQESRKDSSVKIPSLFE
;
A
#
# COMPACT_ATOMS: atom_id res chain seq x y z
N MET A 1 -6.91 14.99 6.14
CA MET A 1 -7.28 16.39 6.41
C MET A 1 -6.18 17.26 5.87
N VAL A 2 -6.50 18.19 4.97
CA VAL A 2 -5.54 19.19 4.48
C VAL A 2 -5.95 20.53 5.09
N GLY A 3 -5.01 21.22 5.73
CA GLY A 3 -5.26 22.50 6.38
C GLY A 3 -4.46 23.61 5.70
N LYS A 4 -5.07 24.78 5.55
CA LYS A 4 -4.41 26.00 5.09
C LYS A 4 -4.88 27.15 5.97
N LEU A 5 -3.92 27.90 6.52
CA LEU A 5 -4.22 29.02 7.42
C LEU A 5 -5.01 30.10 6.67
N GLY A 6 -6.13 30.53 7.25
CA GLY A 6 -6.98 31.58 6.68
C GLY A 6 -7.95 31.12 5.58
N GLU A 7 -7.99 29.83 5.27
CA GLU A 7 -8.99 29.26 4.37
C GLU A 7 -10.21 28.74 5.12
N ALA A 8 -11.32 28.62 4.39
CA ALA A 8 -12.50 27.92 4.88
C ALA A 8 -12.27 26.40 4.93
N ASP A 9 -13.08 25.71 5.72
CA ASP A 9 -13.15 24.25 5.67
C ASP A 9 -13.49 23.78 4.24
N ASP A 10 -12.98 22.62 3.86
CA ASP A 10 -13.20 22.00 2.55
C ASP A 10 -12.71 22.82 1.32
N PHE A 11 -11.84 23.83 1.51
CA PHE A 11 -11.36 24.73 0.44
C PHE A 11 -10.81 24.02 -0.82
N MET A 12 -10.25 22.81 -0.68
CA MET A 12 -9.72 22.00 -1.79
C MET A 12 -10.44 20.67 -1.99
N LYS A 13 -11.64 20.51 -1.42
CA LYS A 13 -12.40 19.26 -1.50
C LYS A 13 -12.64 18.80 -2.93
N SER A 14 -13.05 19.72 -3.81
CA SER A 14 -13.28 19.41 -5.23
C SER A 14 -12.03 18.82 -5.89
N ALA A 15 -10.86 19.43 -5.66
CA ALA A 15 -9.60 18.95 -6.22
C ALA A 15 -9.23 17.54 -5.70
N LEU A 16 -9.56 17.21 -4.45
CA LEU A 16 -9.34 15.89 -3.87
C LEU A 16 -10.34 14.84 -4.36
N THR A 17 -11.60 15.21 -4.62
CA THR A 17 -12.66 14.24 -4.92
C THR A 17 -12.86 13.96 -6.41
N GLU A 18 -12.45 14.88 -7.29
CA GLU A 18 -12.68 14.80 -8.75
C GLU A 18 -12.08 13.54 -9.41
N ASN A 19 -10.97 13.03 -8.86
CA ASN A 19 -10.22 11.91 -9.44
C ASN A 19 -10.21 10.67 -8.53
N LEU A 20 -11.22 10.52 -7.66
CA LEU A 20 -11.36 9.30 -6.85
C LEU A 20 -11.90 8.15 -7.71
N SER A 21 -11.33 6.97 -7.51
CA SER A 21 -11.89 5.72 -8.04
C SER A 21 -13.19 5.37 -7.32
N ASP A 22 -14.18 4.88 -8.06
CA ASP A 22 -15.39 4.23 -7.54
C ASP A 22 -15.19 2.73 -7.25
N HIS A 23 -14.05 2.18 -7.68
CA HIS A 23 -13.67 0.78 -7.48
C HIS A 23 -12.64 0.62 -6.36
N GLU A 24 -12.92 -0.30 -5.43
CA GLU A 24 -11.96 -0.75 -4.41
C GLU A 24 -11.02 -1.81 -5.01
N MET A 25 -9.79 -1.39 -5.32
CA MET A 25 -8.78 -2.28 -5.89
C MET A 25 -8.40 -3.42 -4.94
N SER A 26 -8.54 -4.65 -5.40
CA SER A 26 -8.08 -5.86 -4.72
C SER A 26 -6.56 -6.06 -4.85
N VAL A 27 -5.99 -6.91 -4.00
CA VAL A 27 -4.57 -7.27 -4.11
C VAL A 27 -4.27 -7.95 -5.45
N ALA A 28 -5.14 -8.84 -5.91
CA ALA A 28 -4.97 -9.55 -7.17
C ALA A 28 -4.98 -8.59 -8.37
N GLU A 29 -5.87 -7.60 -8.40
CA GLU A 29 -5.90 -6.60 -9.47
C GLU A 29 -4.64 -5.73 -9.48
N TYR A 30 -4.15 -5.32 -8.30
CA TYR A 30 -2.94 -4.51 -8.20
C TYR A 30 -1.68 -5.28 -8.66
N PHE A 31 -1.55 -6.55 -8.28
CA PHE A 31 -0.36 -7.34 -8.60
C PHE A 31 -0.42 -8.01 -9.98
N GLY A 32 -1.62 -8.28 -10.51
CA GLY A 32 -1.81 -9.19 -11.64
C GLY A 32 -1.12 -10.53 -11.39
N GLU A 33 -0.39 -11.02 -12.40
CA GLU A 33 0.32 -12.30 -12.37
C GLU A 33 1.56 -12.31 -11.45
N LYS A 34 1.95 -11.16 -10.87
CA LYS A 34 3.18 -11.04 -10.05
C LYS A 34 3.04 -11.63 -8.66
N LEU A 35 1.81 -11.91 -8.20
CA LEU A 35 1.54 -12.51 -6.90
C LEU A 35 0.92 -13.90 -7.06
N PRO A 36 1.72 -14.98 -7.05
CA PRO A 36 1.24 -16.34 -7.33
C PRO A 36 0.61 -17.00 -6.09
N ILE A 37 -0.21 -16.28 -5.33
CA ILE A 37 -0.95 -16.79 -4.17
C ILE A 37 -2.37 -16.26 -4.18
N LYS A 38 -3.34 -17.10 -3.79
CA LYS A 38 -4.75 -16.68 -3.66
C LYS A 38 -5.08 -16.18 -2.27
N TYR A 39 -4.39 -16.71 -1.26
CA TYR A 39 -4.59 -16.39 0.15
C TYR A 39 -3.24 -16.13 0.82
N TYR A 40 -3.23 -15.22 1.79
CA TYR A 40 -2.01 -14.89 2.53
C TYR A 40 -2.30 -14.70 4.02
N TYR A 41 -1.28 -14.98 4.83
CA TYR A 41 -1.35 -14.83 6.27
C TYR A 41 -0.90 -13.43 6.71
N ARG A 42 -1.65 -12.84 7.62
CA ARG A 42 -1.30 -11.62 8.35
C ARG A 42 -1.59 -11.81 9.83
N HIS A 43 -0.54 -11.86 10.64
CA HIS A 43 -0.66 -12.12 12.07
C HIS A 43 -1.69 -11.20 12.76
N PRO A 44 -2.74 -11.75 13.39
CA PRO A 44 -3.79 -10.95 14.00
C PRO A 44 -3.29 -10.21 15.26
N ARG A 45 -3.99 -9.16 15.68
CA ARG A 45 -3.68 -8.43 16.93
C ARG A 45 -4.26 -9.10 18.18
N SER A 46 -5.21 -9.99 17.99
CA SER A 46 -5.89 -10.78 19.01
C SER A 46 -6.46 -12.03 18.37
N TYR A 47 -6.71 -13.08 19.15
CA TYR A 47 -7.28 -14.34 18.66
C TYR A 47 -8.72 -14.20 18.13
N ALA A 48 -9.41 -13.11 18.45
CA ALA A 48 -10.76 -12.80 17.96
C ALA A 48 -10.80 -12.30 16.50
N ARG A 49 -9.64 -12.14 15.85
CA ARG A 49 -9.55 -11.67 14.47
C ARG A 49 -8.98 -12.77 13.58
N ARG A 50 -9.52 -12.86 12.36
CA ARG A 50 -8.99 -13.72 11.29
C ARG A 50 -7.53 -13.39 10.98
N GLY A 51 -6.77 -14.39 10.55
CA GLY A 51 -5.36 -14.29 10.19
C GLY A 51 -5.09 -14.51 8.71
N ILE A 52 -6.08 -14.99 7.95
CA ILE A 52 -5.96 -15.30 6.53
C ILE A 52 -6.86 -14.37 5.73
N PHE A 53 -6.28 -13.82 4.66
CA PHE A 53 -6.92 -12.85 3.77
C PHE A 53 -6.86 -13.36 2.33
N SER A 54 -7.90 -13.06 1.55
CA SER A 54 -7.93 -13.33 0.12
C SER A 54 -7.17 -12.25 -0.64
N THR A 55 -6.61 -12.60 -1.80
CA THR A 55 -6.07 -11.60 -2.73
C THR A 55 -7.17 -10.93 -3.55
N SER A 56 -8.37 -11.50 -3.61
CA SER A 56 -9.53 -10.92 -4.28
C SER A 56 -10.27 -9.86 -3.45
N GLU A 57 -9.69 -9.42 -2.32
CA GLU A 57 -10.17 -8.31 -1.51
C GLU A 57 -9.06 -7.25 -1.36
N PRO A 58 -9.38 -5.99 -1.00
CA PRO A 58 -8.38 -4.99 -0.67
C PRO A 58 -7.44 -5.45 0.45
N SER A 59 -6.17 -5.06 0.37
CA SER A 59 -5.22 -5.45 1.41
C SER A 59 -5.60 -4.85 2.76
N ALA A 60 -5.58 -5.68 3.80
CA ALA A 60 -5.52 -5.17 5.16
C ALA A 60 -4.27 -4.28 5.37
N THR A 61 -4.35 -3.32 6.29
CA THR A 61 -3.26 -2.36 6.56
C THR A 61 -1.91 -3.05 6.79
N ILE A 62 -0.89 -2.65 6.03
CA ILE A 62 0.50 -3.05 6.25
C ILE A 62 0.99 -2.39 7.55
N ARG A 63 1.77 -3.12 8.35
CA ARG A 63 2.22 -2.65 9.67
C ARG A 63 3.72 -2.76 9.79
N GLY A 64 4.32 -2.07 10.78
CA GLY A 64 5.76 -2.10 11.04
C GLY A 64 6.38 -3.47 11.39
N VAL A 65 5.58 -4.53 11.44
CA VAL A 65 6.01 -5.89 11.79
C VAL A 65 5.38 -6.93 10.85
N ASN A 66 6.19 -7.92 10.46
CA ASN A 66 5.79 -9.06 9.66
C ASN A 66 6.19 -10.36 10.37
N ARG A 67 5.21 -10.99 11.05
CA ARG A 67 5.43 -12.23 11.79
C ARG A 67 5.06 -13.43 10.91
N PRO A 68 5.86 -14.51 10.95
CA PRO A 68 5.49 -15.74 10.25
C PRO A 68 4.20 -16.34 10.81
N MET A 69 3.59 -17.22 10.03
CA MET A 69 2.47 -18.04 10.50
C MET A 69 3.00 -19.04 11.55
N PRO A 70 2.43 -19.08 12.78
CA PRO A 70 2.78 -20.09 13.76
C PRO A 70 2.46 -21.50 13.24
N LYS A 71 3.30 -22.48 13.56
CA LYS A 71 3.11 -23.88 13.12
C LYS A 71 1.76 -24.48 13.53
N GLY A 72 1.20 -24.04 14.66
CA GLY A 72 -0.09 -24.51 15.19
C GLY A 72 -1.22 -23.50 15.02
N TYR A 73 -1.16 -22.63 13.99
CA TYR A 73 -2.25 -21.70 13.70
C TYR A 73 -3.56 -22.47 13.52
N GLN A 74 -4.58 -22.11 14.31
CA GLN A 74 -5.92 -22.67 14.20
C GLN A 74 -6.74 -21.74 13.31
N LEU A 75 -7.46 -22.32 12.35
CA LEU A 75 -8.35 -21.57 11.48
C LEU A 75 -9.40 -20.82 12.33
N HIS A 76 -9.51 -19.53 12.08
CA HIS A 76 -10.57 -18.71 12.61
C HIS A 76 -11.83 -18.89 11.74
N PRO A 77 -13.06 -18.86 12.30
CA PRO A 77 -14.29 -18.97 11.51
C PRO A 77 -14.44 -17.93 10.38
N GLY A 78 -13.72 -16.82 10.48
CA GLY A 78 -13.66 -15.77 9.46
C GLY A 78 -12.50 -15.88 8.47
N ASP A 79 -11.64 -16.90 8.58
CA ASP A 79 -10.65 -17.19 7.54
C ASP A 79 -11.36 -17.75 6.29
N PRO A 80 -11.05 -17.28 5.08
CA PRO A 80 -11.75 -17.66 3.86
C PRO A 80 -11.29 -19.02 3.28
N VAL A 81 -10.74 -19.91 4.11
CA VAL A 81 -10.12 -21.17 3.70
C VAL A 81 -10.46 -22.31 4.67
N THR A 82 -10.40 -23.54 4.18
CA THR A 82 -10.61 -24.75 4.97
C THR A 82 -9.31 -25.50 5.29
N THR A 83 -8.20 -25.16 4.63
CA THR A 83 -6.88 -25.74 4.84
C THR A 83 -5.81 -24.64 4.89
N LEU A 84 -4.65 -24.94 5.48
CA LEU A 84 -3.50 -24.03 5.56
C LEU A 84 -2.47 -24.24 4.42
N GLU A 85 -2.79 -25.11 3.46
CA GLU A 85 -1.89 -25.49 2.40
C GLU A 85 -1.56 -24.29 1.49
N GLY A 86 -0.27 -24.06 1.24
CA GLY A 86 0.19 -22.95 0.40
C GLY A 86 0.09 -21.56 1.04
N ILE A 87 -0.42 -21.43 2.26
CA ILE A 87 -0.61 -20.14 2.92
C ILE A 87 0.70 -19.67 3.55
N ARG A 88 1.13 -18.47 3.17
CA ARG A 88 2.32 -17.81 3.71
C ARG A 88 2.06 -16.34 4.01
N PRO A 89 2.86 -15.70 4.88
CA PRO A 89 2.88 -14.25 4.93
C PRO A 89 3.39 -13.65 3.61
N LEU A 90 2.98 -12.42 3.34
CA LEU A 90 3.59 -11.62 2.28
C LEU A 90 5.06 -11.36 2.60
N THR A 91 5.90 -11.36 1.59
CA THR A 91 7.31 -10.97 1.69
C THR A 91 7.43 -9.47 1.96
N SER A 92 8.58 -9.01 2.44
CA SER A 92 8.82 -7.57 2.64
C SER A 92 8.66 -6.79 1.32
N LYS A 93 9.07 -7.37 0.19
CA LYS A 93 8.92 -6.76 -1.13
C LYS A 93 7.46 -6.66 -1.58
N GLU A 94 6.67 -7.72 -1.39
CA GLU A 94 5.22 -7.69 -1.65
C GLU A 94 4.52 -6.62 -0.78
N ARG A 95 4.89 -6.53 0.49
CA ARG A 95 4.35 -5.50 1.40
C ARG A 95 4.74 -4.08 0.98
N SER A 96 5.96 -3.87 0.48
CA SER A 96 6.37 -2.56 -0.04
C SER A 96 5.60 -2.18 -1.32
N MET A 97 5.33 -3.16 -2.19
CA MET A 97 4.50 -2.92 -3.37
C MET A 97 3.05 -2.60 -3.00
N ILE A 98 2.47 -3.21 -1.97
CA ILE A 98 1.14 -2.78 -1.47
C ILE A 98 1.17 -1.32 -0.99
N GLN A 99 2.29 -0.86 -0.42
CA GLN A 99 2.53 0.55 -0.11
C GLN A 99 2.93 1.38 -1.34
N THR A 100 2.76 0.82 -2.55
CA THR A 100 3.02 1.42 -3.86
C THR A 100 4.46 1.91 -4.06
N PHE A 101 5.42 1.36 -3.31
CA PHE A 101 6.83 1.60 -3.63
C PHE A 101 7.18 1.01 -4.99
N PRO A 102 8.04 1.69 -5.79
CA PRO A 102 8.58 1.12 -7.01
C PRO A 102 9.23 -0.25 -6.80
N GLU A 103 9.17 -1.10 -7.83
CA GLU A 103 9.76 -2.44 -7.80
C GLU A 103 11.28 -2.42 -7.69
N ASP A 104 11.93 -1.35 -8.11
CA ASP A 104 13.37 -1.11 -7.97
C ASP A 104 13.74 -0.34 -6.70
N PHE A 105 12.76 0.06 -5.87
CA PHE A 105 13.05 0.73 -4.61
C PHE A 105 13.81 -0.22 -3.67
N ASN A 106 14.98 0.24 -3.23
CA ASN A 106 15.87 -0.49 -2.34
C ASN A 106 15.78 0.06 -0.92
N PHE A 107 15.44 -0.80 0.04
CA PHE A 107 15.44 -0.45 1.46
C PHE A 107 16.78 -0.83 2.08
N GLU A 108 17.35 0.07 2.88
CA GLU A 108 18.60 -0.16 3.59
C GLU A 108 18.38 -0.45 5.07
N GLY A 109 19.19 -1.34 5.64
CA GLY A 109 19.19 -1.66 7.06
C GLY A 109 18.70 -3.07 7.39
N THR A 110 18.44 -3.32 8.68
CA THR A 110 18.03 -4.66 9.14
C THR A 110 16.60 -4.99 8.69
N LYS A 111 16.25 -6.28 8.67
CA LYS A 111 14.87 -6.73 8.40
C LYS A 111 13.84 -6.01 9.26
N THR A 112 14.13 -5.79 10.54
CA THR A 112 13.25 -5.06 11.45
C THR A 112 13.09 -3.60 11.04
N ASN A 113 14.18 -2.92 10.63
CA ASN A 113 14.11 -1.55 10.12
C ASN A 113 13.29 -1.47 8.83
N MET A 114 13.51 -2.39 7.89
CA MET A 114 12.76 -2.45 6.64
C MET A 114 11.25 -2.63 6.89
N GLU A 115 10.86 -3.56 7.77
CA GLU A 115 9.44 -3.74 8.09
C GLU A 115 8.82 -2.50 8.73
N GLN A 116 9.56 -1.77 9.56
CA GLN A 116 9.11 -0.48 10.13
C GLN A 116 8.97 0.60 9.06
N MET A 117 9.95 0.76 8.18
CA MET A 117 9.89 1.72 7.07
C MET A 117 8.68 1.45 6.18
N ILE A 118 8.50 0.20 5.75
CA ILE A 118 7.37 -0.20 4.90
C ILE A 118 6.04 -0.01 5.63
N GLY A 119 5.96 -0.42 6.89
CA GLY A 119 4.72 -0.39 7.68
C GLY A 119 4.26 0.99 8.11
N ASN A 120 5.17 1.94 8.29
CA ASN A 120 4.87 3.29 8.74
C ASN A 120 4.81 4.29 7.57
N ALA A 121 5.24 3.89 6.37
CA ALA A 121 5.15 4.72 5.18
C ALA A 121 3.70 5.06 4.82
N VAL A 122 3.52 6.27 4.31
CA VAL A 122 2.35 6.63 3.50
C VAL A 122 2.53 5.98 2.13
N PRO A 123 1.49 5.35 1.53
CA PRO A 123 1.61 4.81 0.18
C PRO A 123 2.08 5.88 -0.81
N VAL A 124 3.11 5.57 -1.60
CA VAL A 124 3.72 6.52 -2.56
C VAL A 124 2.69 7.13 -3.52
N ASN A 125 1.81 6.30 -4.10
CA ASN A 125 0.78 6.78 -5.03
C ASN A 125 -0.28 7.64 -4.34
N LEU A 126 -0.56 7.41 -3.05
CA LEU A 126 -1.43 8.31 -2.28
C LEU A 126 -0.76 9.68 -2.08
N GLY A 127 0.53 9.69 -1.74
CA GLY A 127 1.30 10.93 -1.64
C GLY A 127 1.32 11.70 -2.96
N TYR A 128 1.52 10.98 -4.07
CA TYR A 128 1.46 11.55 -5.41
C TYR A 128 0.08 12.14 -5.74
N PHE A 129 -1.01 11.41 -5.46
CA PHE A 129 -2.37 11.87 -5.68
C PHE A 129 -2.69 13.15 -4.90
N VAL A 130 -2.30 13.22 -3.63
CA VAL A 130 -2.50 14.41 -2.79
C VAL A 130 -1.68 15.59 -3.33
N ALA A 131 -0.42 15.36 -3.73
CA ALA A 131 0.40 16.41 -4.33
C ALA A 131 -0.21 16.93 -5.64
N ASP A 132 -0.71 16.04 -6.49
CA ASP A 132 -1.41 16.42 -7.72
C ASP A 132 -2.64 17.31 -7.45
N ALA A 133 -3.46 16.93 -6.46
CA ALA A 133 -4.61 17.72 -6.05
C ALA A 133 -4.20 19.12 -5.53
N ILE A 134 -3.08 19.23 -4.82
CA ILE A 134 -2.52 20.51 -4.39
C ILE A 134 -2.13 21.37 -5.59
N PHE A 135 -1.41 20.82 -6.58
CA PHE A 135 -1.02 21.55 -7.79
C PHE A 135 -2.23 22.02 -8.60
N ARG A 136 -3.23 21.15 -8.80
CA ARG A 136 -4.48 21.54 -9.48
C ARG A 136 -5.21 22.65 -8.74
N TYR A 137 -5.25 22.59 -7.42
CA TYR A 137 -5.88 23.63 -6.60
C TYR A 137 -5.09 24.96 -6.62
N SER A 138 -3.75 24.92 -6.53
CA SER A 138 -2.92 26.13 -6.50
C SER A 138 -2.73 26.77 -7.88
N GLY A 139 -2.93 26.01 -8.95
CA GLY A 139 -2.60 26.43 -10.31
C GLY A 139 -1.09 26.45 -10.60
N GLU A 140 -0.27 26.02 -9.64
CA GLU A 140 1.18 25.91 -9.82
C GLU A 140 1.52 24.80 -10.81
N GLN A 141 2.55 25.03 -11.62
CA GLN A 141 3.07 24.02 -12.51
C GLN A 141 4.05 23.12 -11.77
N ARG A 142 4.00 21.82 -12.07
CA ARG A 142 5.04 20.91 -11.61
C ARG A 142 6.36 21.36 -12.21
N VAL A 143 7.34 21.64 -11.36
CA VAL A 143 8.72 21.84 -11.84
C VAL A 143 9.15 20.50 -12.44
N ALA A 144 9.37 20.47 -13.75
CA ALA A 144 9.93 19.31 -14.40
C ALA A 144 11.23 18.97 -13.68
N GLN A 145 11.37 17.74 -13.20
CA GLN A 145 12.67 17.30 -12.70
C GLN A 145 13.63 17.37 -13.89
N GLU A 146 14.57 18.32 -13.85
CA GLU A 146 15.81 18.16 -14.60
C GLU A 146 16.31 16.77 -14.25
N SER A 147 16.53 15.94 -15.27
CA SER A 147 16.97 14.56 -15.13
C SER A 147 18.18 14.52 -14.21
N ARG A 148 17.97 14.23 -12.93
CA ARG A 148 19.06 13.85 -12.04
C ARG A 148 19.58 12.57 -12.66
N LYS A 149 20.79 12.63 -13.24
CA LYS A 149 21.50 11.49 -13.83
C LYS A 149 21.78 10.35 -12.84
N ASP A 150 21.30 10.47 -11.61
CA ASP A 150 21.42 9.49 -10.56
C ASP A 150 20.18 9.55 -9.66
N SER A 151 19.22 8.64 -9.88
CA SER A 151 18.30 8.09 -8.87
C SER A 151 17.30 7.15 -9.56
N SER A 152 17.37 5.88 -9.17
CA SER A 152 16.54 4.74 -9.57
C SER A 152 15.08 4.84 -9.09
N VAL A 153 14.41 5.95 -9.37
CA VAL A 153 12.98 6.11 -9.05
C VAL A 153 12.26 6.56 -10.32
N LYS A 154 11.84 5.59 -11.12
CA LYS A 154 10.84 5.84 -12.15
C LYS A 154 9.47 5.92 -11.48
N ILE A 155 8.85 7.09 -11.49
CA ILE A 155 7.46 7.26 -11.10
C ILE A 155 6.62 6.53 -12.16
N PRO A 156 5.82 5.50 -11.79
CA PRO A 156 4.95 4.83 -12.76
C PRO A 156 3.98 5.84 -13.37
N SER A 157 3.86 5.84 -14.70
CA SER A 157 2.71 6.45 -15.36
C SER A 157 1.47 5.69 -14.89
N LEU A 158 0.58 6.36 -14.16
CA LEU A 158 -0.71 5.79 -13.73
C LEU A 158 -1.81 6.01 -14.78
N PHE A 159 -1.45 6.47 -15.98
CA PHE A 159 -2.37 6.71 -17.08
C PHE A 159 -1.70 6.36 -18.42
N GLU A 160 -1.71 5.07 -18.77
CA GLU A 160 -1.75 4.58 -20.15
C GLU A 160 -2.82 3.49 -20.25
#